data_AF-A0A1D7YT34-F1
#
_entry.id   AF-A0A1D7YT34-F1
#
_cell.length_a   1.000
_cell.length_b   1.000
_cell.length_c   1.000
_cell.angle_alpha   90.00
_cell.angle_beta   90.00
_cell.angle_gamma   90.00
#
_symmetry.space_group_name_H-M   'P 1'
#
loop_
_entity.id
_entity.type
_entity.pdbx_description
1 polymer ?
#
loop_
_entity_poly.entity_id
_entity_poly.type
_entity_poly.pdbx_seq_one_letter_code
_entity_poly.pdbx_strand_id
1 'polypeptide(L)' 'MNYKDTLELLNMFTTAAQIAKSQNKYEYHLKMDEATLVELLKKAFPKMKDSTNILSLAKQILNS' A
#
# COMPACT_ATOMS: atom_id res chain seq x y z
N MET A 1 3.58 15.69 -11.80
CA MET A 1 2.79 14.55 -11.31
C MET A 1 1.85 15.07 -10.23
N ASN A 2 0.55 14.96 -10.45
CA ASN A 2 -0.46 15.44 -9.51
C ASN A 2 -0.79 14.32 -8.48
N TYR A 3 -1.58 14.65 -7.47
CA TYR A 3 -1.98 13.71 -6.41
C TYR A 3 -2.75 12.50 -6.94
N LYS A 4 -3.61 12.70 -7.96
CA LYS A 4 -4.39 11.65 -8.60
C LYS A 4 -3.48 10.64 -9.32
N ASP A 5 -2.50 11.12 -10.10
CA ASP A 5 -1.54 10.28 -10.81
C ASP A 5 -0.73 9.40 -9.83
N THR A 6 -0.46 9.94 -8.63
CA THR A 6 0.30 9.27 -7.59
C THR A 6 -0.50 8.15 -6.91
N LEU A 7 -1.79 8.40 -6.63
CA LEU A 7 -2.70 7.38 -6.12
C LEU A 7 -2.94 6.26 -7.14
N GLU A 8 -3.06 6.62 -8.41
CA GLU A 8 -3.28 5.68 -9.49
C GLU A 8 -2.07 4.76 -9.68
N LEU A 9 -0.85 5.32 -9.55
CA LEU A 9 0.38 4.53 -9.54
C LEU A 9 0.46 3.57 -8.33
N LEU A 10 0.09 4.02 -7.14
CA LEU A 10 0.06 3.16 -5.95
C LEU A 10 -0.96 2.03 -6.11
N ASN A 11 -2.13 2.33 -6.69
CA ASN A 11 -3.16 1.35 -6.96
C ASN A 11 -2.68 0.28 -7.95
N MET A 12 -1.97 0.70 -9.01
CA MET A 12 -1.35 -0.22 -9.97
C MET A 12 -0.32 -1.15 -9.31
N PHE A 13 0.59 -0.63 -8.48
CA PHE A 13 1.58 -1.45 -7.77
C PHE A 13 0.93 -2.41 -6.77
N THR A 14 -0.07 -1.95 -6.02
CA THR A 14 -0.81 -2.79 -5.06
C THR A 14 -1.51 -3.95 -5.78
N THR A 15 -2.18 -3.64 -6.89
CA THR A 15 -2.86 -4.65 -7.72
C THR A 15 -1.86 -5.67 -8.27
N ALA A 16 -0.72 -5.21 -8.80
CA ALA A 16 0.33 -6.09 -9.30
C ALA A 16 0.90 -7.01 -8.21
N ALA A 17 1.11 -6.50 -7.00
CA ALA A 17 1.57 -7.28 -5.86
C ALA A 17 0.55 -8.34 -5.44
N GLN A 18 -0.75 -8.02 -5.44
CA GLN A 18 -1.81 -8.98 -5.15
C GLN A 18 -1.92 -10.08 -6.22
N ILE A 19 -1.80 -9.72 -7.51
CA ILE A 19 -1.76 -10.71 -8.60
C ILE A 19 -0.53 -11.62 -8.44
N ALA A 20 0.64 -11.06 -8.13
CA ALA A 20 1.85 -11.86 -7.89
C ALA A 20 1.71 -12.78 -6.65
N LYS A 21 0.98 -12.34 -5.61
CA LYS A 21 0.65 -13.16 -4.44
C LYS A 21 -0.29 -14.31 -4.80
N SER A 22 -1.34 -14.05 -5.60
CA SER A 22 -2.32 -15.07 -5.99
C SER A 22 -1.76 -16.10 -6.97
N GLN A 23 -0.76 -15.74 -7.78
CA GLN A 23 -0.11 -16.63 -8.73
C GLN A 23 1.08 -17.41 -8.14
N ASN A 24 1.57 -17.04 -6.96
CA ASN A 24 2.69 -17.74 -6.34
C ASN A 24 2.24 -19.10 -5.78
N LYS A 25 2.87 -20.19 -6.27
CA LYS A 25 2.65 -21.56 -5.78
C LYS A 25 3.15 -21.80 -4.35
N TYR A 26 3.98 -20.89 -3.83
CA TYR A 26 4.46 -20.89 -2.45
C TYR A 26 3.86 -19.70 -1.73
N GLU A 27 3.20 -19.98 -0.61
CA GLU A 27 2.47 -19.01 0.18
C GLU A 27 3.43 -18.01 0.82
N TYR A 28 3.73 -16.91 0.12
CA TYR A 28 4.51 -15.83 0.69
C TYR A 28 3.60 -14.99 1.58
N HIS A 29 3.60 -15.31 2.87
CA HIS A 29 3.02 -14.45 3.88
C HIS A 29 3.93 -13.24 4.09
N LEU A 30 3.65 -12.17 3.36
CA LEU A 30 4.16 -10.85 3.71
C LEU A 30 3.64 -10.49 5.11
N LYS A 31 4.40 -10.82 6.15
CA LYS A 31 4.16 -10.35 7.52
C LYS A 31 4.61 -8.89 7.59
N MET A 32 3.75 -8.00 7.12
CA MET A 32 3.92 -6.56 7.30
C MET A 32 2.84 -6.08 8.27
N ASP A 33 3.27 -5.59 9.43
CA ASP A 33 2.34 -4.98 10.38
C ASP A 33 1.86 -3.61 9.86
N GLU A 34 0.69 -3.18 10.34
CA GLU A 34 0.05 -1.93 9.95
C GLU A 34 0.94 -0.71 10.17
N ALA A 35 1.72 -0.69 11.26
CA ALA A 35 2.60 0.43 11.59
C ALA A 35 3.75 0.56 10.58
N THR A 36 4.36 -0.56 10.20
CA THR A 36 5.42 -0.63 9.19
C THR A 36 4.90 -0.14 7.84
N LEU A 37 3.71 -0.56 7.42
CA LEU A 37 3.10 -0.10 6.16
C LEU A 37 2.77 1.40 6.20
N VAL A 38 2.23 1.89 7.33
CA VAL A 38 1.94 3.32 7.53
C VAL A 38 3.20 4.17 7.44
N GLU A 39 4.31 3.75 8.05
CA GLU A 39 5.58 4.48 7.99
C GLU A 39 6.19 4.48 6.58
N LEU A 40 6.07 3.38 5.84
CA LEU A 40 6.48 3.32 4.43
C LEU A 40 5.64 4.27 3.57
N LEU A 41 4.32 4.32 3.78
CA LEU A 41 3.43 5.23 3.07
C LEU A 41 3.71 6.70 3.41
N LYS A 42 4.01 7.04 4.67
CA LYS A 42 4.43 8.40 5.06
C LYS A 42 5.75 8.81 4.39
N LYS A 43 6.69 7.87 4.23
CA LYS A 43 7.96 8.11 3.52
C LYS A 43 7.77 8.29 2.02
N ALA A 44 6.92 7.47 1.40
CA ALA A 44 6.60 7.55 -0.03
C ALA A 44 5.77 8.80 -0.36
N PHE A 45 4.88 9.20 0.55
CA PHE A 45 3.96 10.32 0.40
C PHE A 45 4.10 11.33 1.54
N PRO A 46 5.24 12.06 1.63
CA PRO A 46 5.50 12.98 2.73
C PRO A 46 4.50 14.14 2.81
N LYS A 47 3.80 14.45 1.71
CA LYS A 47 2.72 15.45 1.65
C LYS A 47 1.38 14.95 2.24
N MET A 48 1.25 13.64 2.50
CA MET A 48 0.05 13.03 3.11
C MET A 48 0.25 12.74 4.63
N LYS A 49 1.34 13.24 5.23
CA LYS A 49 1.79 12.91 6.60
C LYS A 49 0.74 13.01 7.71
N ASP A 50 -0.22 13.93 7.60
CA ASP A 50 -1.20 14.23 8.65
C ASP A 50 -2.55 13.51 8.51
N SER A 51 -2.71 12.67 7.49
CA SER A 51 -4.05 12.30 7.08
C SER A 51 -4.48 10.92 7.59
N THR A 52 -5.64 10.89 8.24
CA THR A 52 -6.52 9.71 8.45
C THR A 52 -6.61 8.81 7.20
N ASN A 53 -6.36 9.39 6.02
CA ASN A 53 -6.28 8.73 4.72
C ASN A 53 -5.13 7.72 4.60
N ILE A 54 -3.92 7.98 5.13
CA ILE A 54 -2.81 6.99 5.08
C ILE A 54 -3.15 5.75 5.90
N LEU A 55 -3.74 5.96 7.07
CA LEU A 55 -4.10 4.88 7.99
C LEU A 55 -5.26 4.04 7.41
N SER A 56 -6.26 4.69 6.83
CA SER A 56 -7.34 4.05 6.07
C SER A 56 -6.80 3.23 4.89
N LEU A 57 -5.86 3.79 4.13
CA LEU A 57 -5.24 3.15 2.98
C LEU A 57 -4.40 1.92 3.39
N ALA A 58 -3.63 2.02 4.46
CA ALA A 58 -2.87 0.88 5.01
C ALA A 58 -3.81 -0.28 5.42
N LYS A 59 -4.92 0.03 6.08
CA LYS A 59 -5.94 -0.96 6.43
C LYS A 59 -6.60 -1.60 5.21
N GLN A 60 -6.89 -0.81 4.17
CA GLN A 60 -7.44 -1.35 2.94
C GLN A 60 -6.47 -2.31 2.26
N ILE A 61 -5.18 -1.99 2.20
CA ILE A 61 -4.15 -2.84 1.59
C ILE A 61 -3.97 -4.16 2.37
N LEU A 62 -4.01 -4.11 3.71
CA LEU A 62 -3.82 -5.30 4.54
C LEU A 62 -5.06 -6.22 4.61
N ASN A 63 -6.26 -5.64 4.49
CA ASN A 63 -7.52 -6.38 4.54
C ASN A 63 -8.08 -6.75 3.15
N SER A 64 -7.35 -6.42 2.06
CA SER A 64 -7.68 -6.84 0.68
C SER A 64 -6.89 -8.07 0.26
#